data_AF-A0A4Q8LQN6-F1
#
_entry.id   AF-A0A4Q8LQN6-F1
#
_cell.length_a   1.000
_cell.length_b   1.000
_cell.length_c   1.000
_cell.angle_alpha   90.00
_cell.angle_beta   90.00
_cell.angle_gamma   90.00
#
_symmetry.space_group_name_H-M   'P 1'
#
loop_
_entity.id
_entity.type
_entity.pdbx_description
1 polymer ?
#
loop_
_entity_poly.entity_id
_entity_poly.type
_entity_poly.pdbx_seq_one_letter_code
_entity_poly.pdbx_strand_id
1 'polypeptide(L)'
;MDTVEHLSYSPPKSIGFGHAPTKRNVFDAWDMTQRFLTRNTQGALRTDILVEAVGPSGYAGEKMKFPSQERALATFGAPEKSEGHWCRWRIGIEDVPKAFELFSYAHASHQRKVSSFRFCITQDFRWRGIDDTTIAGSYLGINFDDFNGMFFQPAYVFPFAFDAQEHRPWLQALMKDSPFKLREPYFKRALQTKAGNSYRALKLDKNWLTNAPDA
;
A
#
# COMPACT_ATOMS: atom_id res chain seq x y z
N MET A 1 -31.46 -15.86 -5.66
CA MET A 1 -30.62 -14.70 -5.29
C MET A 1 -29.52 -14.66 -6.31
N ASP A 2 -29.53 -13.65 -7.15
CA ASP A 2 -28.45 -13.42 -8.09
C ASP A 2 -27.17 -13.15 -7.29
N THR A 3 -26.10 -13.87 -7.63
CA THR A 3 -24.83 -13.69 -6.94
C THR A 3 -24.22 -12.39 -7.46
N VAL A 4 -24.09 -11.39 -6.59
CA VAL A 4 -23.41 -10.14 -6.96
C VAL A 4 -21.94 -10.45 -7.22
N GLU A 5 -21.52 -10.19 -8.46
CA GLU A 5 -20.16 -10.41 -8.93
C GLU A 5 -19.40 -9.08 -9.03
N HIS A 6 -18.18 -9.10 -8.50
CA HIS A 6 -17.25 -7.98 -8.55
C HIS A 6 -15.94 -8.40 -9.22
N LEU A 7 -15.16 -7.42 -9.64
CA LEU A 7 -13.78 -7.59 -10.03
C LEU A 7 -12.90 -7.27 -8.82
N SER A 8 -11.87 -8.07 -8.58
CA SER A 8 -10.90 -7.81 -7.51
C SER A 8 -9.48 -7.86 -8.05
N TYR A 9 -8.59 -7.06 -7.49
CA TYR A 9 -7.15 -7.15 -7.68
C TYR A 9 -6.51 -7.56 -6.36
N SER A 10 -6.01 -8.80 -6.32
CA SER A 10 -5.45 -9.40 -5.11
C SER A 10 -4.16 -10.13 -5.47
N PRO A 11 -3.02 -9.42 -5.49
CA PRO A 11 -1.73 -10.02 -5.75
C PRO A 11 -1.38 -11.03 -4.64
N PRO A 12 -0.57 -12.06 -4.95
CA PRO A 12 -0.12 -12.99 -3.93
C PRO A 12 0.64 -12.24 -2.82
N LYS A 13 0.39 -12.62 -1.57
CA LYS A 13 1.13 -12.11 -0.40
C LYS A 13 2.58 -12.59 -0.49
N SER A 14 3.49 -11.85 -1.11
CA SER A 14 4.91 -11.99 -0.79
C SER A 14 5.14 -11.30 0.55
N ILE A 15 5.28 -12.10 1.60
CA ILE A 15 5.46 -11.68 3.00
C ILE A 15 6.72 -10.79 3.21
N GLY A 16 7.59 -10.64 2.21
CA GLY A 16 8.80 -9.81 2.31
C GLY A 16 8.91 -8.62 1.34
N PHE A 17 8.12 -8.56 0.27
CA PHE A 17 8.32 -7.56 -0.79
C PHE A 17 6.98 -7.23 -1.45
N GLY A 18 6.39 -6.07 -1.15
CA GLY A 18 5.21 -5.59 -1.86
C GLY A 18 5.50 -5.25 -3.33
N HIS A 19 4.58 -4.55 -3.98
CA HIS A 19 4.80 -4.03 -5.33
C HIS A 19 5.73 -2.82 -5.27
N ALA A 20 6.82 -2.87 -6.04
CA ALA A 20 7.70 -1.73 -6.21
C ALA A 20 6.98 -0.59 -6.95
N PRO A 21 7.30 0.68 -6.61
CA PRO A 21 6.79 1.83 -7.30
C PRO A 21 7.23 1.89 -8.76
N THR A 22 6.39 2.50 -9.58
CA THR A 22 6.73 2.81 -10.99
C THR A 22 7.88 3.83 -11.05
N LYS A 23 7.95 4.74 -10.07
CA LYS A 23 9.03 5.73 -9.92
C LYS A 23 10.14 5.17 -9.03
N ARG A 24 11.39 5.30 -9.47
CA ARG A 24 12.57 4.85 -8.69
C ARG A 24 12.88 5.76 -7.52
N ASN A 25 12.70 7.07 -7.70
CA ASN A 25 12.85 8.05 -6.63
C ASN A 25 11.65 7.96 -5.69
N VAL A 26 11.91 7.88 -4.38
CA VAL A 26 10.83 7.67 -3.39
C VAL A 26 9.94 8.89 -3.19
N PHE A 27 10.46 10.11 -3.36
CA PHE A 27 9.67 11.33 -3.28
C PHE A 27 8.69 11.41 -4.45
N ASP A 28 9.18 11.17 -5.67
CA ASP A 28 8.31 11.12 -6.86
C ASP A 28 7.27 10.01 -6.75
N ALA A 29 7.65 8.86 -6.18
CA ALA A 29 6.73 7.75 -5.96
C ALA A 29 5.66 8.09 -4.92
N TRP A 30 6.03 8.79 -3.85
CA TRP A 30 5.09 9.24 -2.81
C TRP A 30 4.12 10.29 -3.34
N ASP A 31 4.61 11.32 -4.04
CA ASP A 31 3.77 12.33 -4.69
C ASP A 31 2.81 11.71 -5.71
N MET A 32 3.30 10.78 -6.55
CA MET A 32 2.44 10.02 -7.47
C MET A 32 1.35 9.23 -6.73
N THR A 33 1.68 8.63 -5.59
CA THR A 33 0.73 7.89 -4.76
C THR A 33 -0.35 8.79 -4.18
N GLN A 34 0.04 9.94 -3.61
CA GLN A 34 -0.90 10.91 -3.06
C GLN A 34 -1.85 11.45 -4.14
N ARG A 35 -1.34 11.75 -5.33
CA ARG A 35 -2.15 12.16 -6.49
C ARG A 35 -3.12 11.06 -6.93
N PHE A 36 -2.65 9.82 -7.02
CA PHE A 36 -3.48 8.67 -7.37
C PHE A 36 -4.65 8.49 -6.38
N LEU A 37 -4.36 8.48 -5.08
CA LEU A 37 -5.35 8.31 -4.03
C LEU A 37 -6.34 9.49 -4.02
N THR A 38 -5.85 10.72 -4.11
CA THR A 38 -6.70 11.93 -4.12
C THR A 38 -7.65 11.94 -5.32
N ARG A 39 -7.14 11.58 -6.51
CA ARG A 39 -7.90 11.60 -7.76
C ARG A 39 -8.93 10.48 -7.86
N ASN A 40 -8.53 9.26 -7.50
CA ASN A 40 -9.30 8.06 -7.82
C ASN A 40 -10.08 7.50 -6.63
N THR A 41 -9.86 8.02 -5.41
CA THR A 41 -10.41 7.38 -4.21
C THR A 41 -11.07 8.37 -3.25
N GLN A 42 -12.02 7.87 -2.47
CA GLN A 42 -12.59 8.55 -1.31
C GLN A 42 -12.43 7.62 -0.11
N GLY A 43 -11.66 8.05 0.89
CA GLY A 43 -11.28 7.20 1.99
C GLY A 43 -10.43 7.92 3.03
N ALA A 44 -9.87 7.14 3.96
CA ALA A 44 -9.07 7.65 5.06
C ALA A 44 -7.94 6.68 5.42
N LEU A 45 -6.89 7.22 6.02
CA LEU A 45 -5.81 6.44 6.61
C LEU A 45 -6.31 5.74 7.89
N ARG A 46 -5.83 4.52 8.14
CA ARG A 46 -6.02 3.84 9.43
C ARG A 46 -5.24 4.57 10.51
N THR A 47 -5.79 4.62 11.72
CA THR A 47 -5.24 5.38 12.86
C THR A 47 -4.14 4.64 13.63
N ASP A 48 -3.96 3.34 13.42
CA ASP A 48 -2.93 2.54 14.10
C ASP A 48 -1.65 2.43 13.26
N ILE A 49 -0.93 3.54 13.13
CA ILE A 49 0.31 3.61 12.36
C ILE A 49 1.49 3.28 13.27
N LEU A 50 2.20 2.22 12.93
CA LEU A 50 3.39 1.79 13.66
C LEU A 50 4.66 2.32 12.98
N VAL A 51 5.49 2.95 13.78
CA VAL A 51 6.84 3.42 13.42
C VAL A 51 7.86 2.66 14.24
N GLU A 52 8.94 2.26 13.62
CA GLU A 52 10.05 1.57 14.28
C GLU A 52 11.38 2.20 13.90
N ALA A 53 12.27 2.27 14.87
CA ALA A 53 13.62 2.78 14.67
C ALA A 53 14.65 1.94 15.42
N VAL A 54 15.87 1.93 14.90
CA VAL A 54 17.02 1.23 15.47
C VAL A 54 18.11 2.22 15.86
N GLY A 55 18.63 2.05 17.06
CA GLY A 55 19.65 2.87 17.68
C GLY A 55 21.01 2.82 17.01
N PRO A 56 21.96 3.60 17.53
CA PRO A 56 23.27 3.82 16.92
C PRO A 56 24.07 2.54 16.74
N SER A 57 23.86 1.52 17.57
CA SER A 57 24.55 0.23 17.51
C SER A 57 23.95 -0.77 16.53
N GLY A 58 22.87 -0.42 15.82
CA GLY A 58 22.31 -1.26 14.75
C GLY A 58 21.89 -2.66 15.18
N TYR A 59 21.51 -3.48 14.21
CA TYR A 59 21.41 -4.92 14.43
C TYR A 59 22.82 -5.52 14.59
N ALA A 60 22.96 -6.48 15.50
CA ALA A 60 24.21 -7.20 15.75
C ALA A 60 25.42 -6.31 16.15
N GLY A 61 25.18 -5.10 16.66
CA GLY A 61 26.24 -4.21 17.16
C GLY A 61 26.93 -3.36 16.09
N GLU A 62 26.43 -3.35 14.85
CA GLU A 62 26.95 -2.49 13.79
C GLU A 62 26.56 -1.02 13.95
N LYS A 63 27.54 -0.11 13.89
CA LYS A 63 27.26 1.33 13.97
C LYS A 63 26.44 1.83 12.77
N MET A 64 25.27 2.43 13.05
CA MET A 64 24.42 3.11 12.08
C MET A 64 24.98 4.50 11.75
N LYS A 65 24.88 4.91 10.48
CA LYS A 65 25.31 6.25 10.03
C LYS A 65 24.28 7.35 10.34
N PHE A 66 23.02 6.98 10.51
CA PHE A 66 21.92 7.89 10.81
C PHE A 66 21.37 7.57 12.21
N PRO A 67 21.28 8.56 13.12
CA PRO A 67 20.77 8.37 14.47
C PRO A 67 19.24 8.32 14.47
N SER A 68 18.67 7.31 13.81
CA SER A 68 17.23 7.20 13.57
C SER A 68 16.41 7.21 14.87
N GLN A 69 16.89 6.50 15.90
CA GLN A 69 16.22 6.42 17.19
C GLN A 69 16.24 7.76 17.93
N GLU A 70 17.36 8.47 17.96
CA GLU A 70 17.46 9.77 18.64
C GLU A 70 16.54 10.80 17.97
N ARG A 71 16.51 10.82 16.63
CA ARG A 71 15.61 11.70 15.88
C ARG A 71 14.14 11.29 16.06
N ALA A 72 13.83 10.00 16.02
CA ALA A 72 12.47 9.51 16.27
C ALA A 72 12.00 9.85 17.69
N LEU A 73 12.87 9.74 18.70
CA LEU A 73 12.60 10.17 20.07
C LEU A 73 12.32 11.68 20.14
N ALA A 74 13.12 12.50 19.45
CA ALA A 74 12.91 13.94 19.40
C ALA A 74 11.60 14.34 18.69
N THR A 75 11.18 13.55 17.69
CA THR A 75 9.98 13.82 16.89
C THR A 75 8.69 13.30 17.53
N PHE A 76 8.71 12.08 18.07
CA PHE A 76 7.52 11.35 18.53
C PHE A 76 7.46 11.20 20.07
N GLY A 77 8.50 11.60 20.79
CA GLY A 77 8.58 11.42 22.24
C GLY A 77 8.95 9.99 22.64
N ALA A 78 8.51 9.60 23.84
CA ALA A 78 8.83 8.30 24.41
C ALA A 78 8.17 7.14 23.62
N PRO A 79 8.90 6.04 23.34
CA PRO A 79 8.34 4.91 22.59
C PRO A 79 7.33 4.12 23.44
N GLU A 80 6.38 3.48 22.77
CA GLU A 80 5.47 2.52 23.41
C GLU A 80 6.23 1.24 23.84
N LYS A 81 7.25 0.86 23.05
CA LYS A 81 8.12 -0.29 23.32
C LYS A 81 9.57 0.04 23.04
N SER A 82 10.45 -0.41 23.91
CA SER A 82 11.89 -0.28 23.75
C SER A 82 12.58 -1.56 24.22
N GLU A 83 13.38 -2.17 23.35
CA GLU A 83 14.16 -3.37 23.64
C GLU A 83 15.57 -3.20 23.09
N GLY A 84 16.54 -2.95 23.99
CA GLY A 84 17.94 -2.74 23.60
C GLY A 84 18.12 -1.57 22.64
N HIS A 85 18.50 -1.87 21.40
CA HIS A 85 18.70 -0.88 20.33
C HIS A 85 17.46 -0.67 19.45
N TRP A 86 16.29 -1.21 19.80
CA TRP A 86 15.09 -1.08 18.98
C TRP A 86 14.00 -0.34 19.74
N CYS A 87 13.26 0.53 19.04
CA CYS A 87 12.12 1.26 19.58
C CYS A 87 10.94 1.24 18.62
N ARG A 88 9.73 1.25 19.19
CA ARG A 88 8.47 1.33 18.44
C ARG A 88 7.56 2.40 19.02
N TRP A 89 6.93 3.14 18.12
CA TRP A 89 5.90 4.14 18.41
C TRP A 89 4.62 3.79 17.67
N ARG A 90 3.50 4.20 18.26
CA ARG A 90 2.21 4.33 17.58
C ARG A 90 1.99 5.83 17.37
N ILE A 91 1.82 6.25 16.13
CA ILE A 91 1.69 7.67 15.77
C ILE A 91 0.30 7.97 15.20
N GLY A 92 -0.11 9.23 15.31
CA GLY A 92 -1.31 9.74 14.66
C GLY A 92 -1.13 9.96 13.15
N ILE A 93 -2.23 10.20 12.45
CA ILE A 93 -2.23 10.48 10.99
C ILE A 93 -1.50 11.79 10.70
N GLU A 94 -1.62 12.76 11.60
CA GLU A 94 -0.96 14.07 11.56
C GLU A 94 0.57 13.99 11.61
N ASP A 95 1.13 12.89 12.10
CA ASP A 95 2.57 12.68 12.21
C ASP A 95 3.16 11.90 11.02
N VAL A 96 2.32 11.41 10.10
CA VAL A 96 2.78 10.72 8.87
C VAL A 96 3.76 11.58 8.05
N PRO A 97 3.56 12.91 7.86
CA PRO A 97 4.53 13.74 7.17
C PRO A 97 5.90 13.75 7.86
N LYS A 98 5.94 13.78 9.19
CA LYS A 98 7.19 13.74 9.97
C LYS A 98 7.87 12.37 9.87
N ALA A 99 7.09 11.29 9.90
CA ALA A 99 7.62 9.94 9.69
C ALA A 99 8.21 9.78 8.29
N PHE A 100 7.55 10.31 7.26
CA PHE A 100 8.07 10.31 5.90
C PHE A 100 9.38 11.12 5.78
N GLU A 101 9.46 12.28 6.43
CA GLU A 101 10.70 13.09 6.46
C GLU A 101 11.87 12.32 7.10
N LEU A 102 11.65 11.69 8.26
CA LEU A 102 12.67 10.86 8.92
C LEU A 102 13.11 9.69 8.03
N PHE A 103 12.16 9.01 7.40
CA PHE A 103 12.44 7.97 6.42
C PHE A 103 13.29 8.49 5.26
N SER A 104 12.94 9.64 4.69
CA SER A 104 13.65 10.24 3.58
C SER A 104 15.12 10.56 3.92
N TYR A 105 15.36 11.11 5.11
CA TYR A 105 16.72 11.33 5.60
C TYR A 105 17.48 10.02 5.83
N ALA A 106 16.84 9.04 6.48
CA ALA A 106 17.43 7.73 6.73
C ALA A 106 17.80 7.03 5.42
N HIS A 107 16.88 7.04 4.45
CA HIS A 107 17.05 6.41 3.13
C HIS A 107 18.17 7.05 2.32
N ALA A 108 18.27 8.38 2.31
CA ALA A 108 19.35 9.09 1.61
C ALA A 108 20.74 8.83 2.24
N SER A 109 20.80 8.61 3.56
CA SER A 109 22.05 8.36 4.28
C SER A 109 22.57 6.93 4.18
N HIS A 110 21.72 5.98 3.77
CA HIS A 110 22.06 4.55 3.76
C HIS A 110 22.74 4.11 2.47
N GLN A 111 23.88 3.43 2.61
CA GLN A 111 24.66 2.86 1.51
C GLN A 111 24.86 1.34 1.66
N ARG A 112 23.77 0.57 1.86
CA ARG A 112 23.73 -0.93 1.81
C ARG A 112 23.75 -1.72 3.14
N LYS A 113 23.22 -1.20 4.25
CA LYS A 113 23.07 -1.97 5.53
C LYS A 113 21.62 -2.04 6.00
N VAL A 114 21.31 -3.05 6.83
CA VAL A 114 19.95 -3.36 7.34
C VAL A 114 19.32 -2.16 8.07
N SER A 115 18.01 -1.99 7.85
CA SER A 115 17.17 -0.81 8.16
C SER A 115 17.39 -0.15 9.53
N SER A 116 17.40 1.19 9.53
CA SER A 116 17.38 2.03 10.73
C SER A 116 15.99 2.55 11.07
N PHE A 117 15.12 2.74 10.07
CA PHE A 117 13.83 3.36 10.26
C PHE A 117 12.80 2.81 9.28
N ARG A 118 11.62 2.44 9.81
CA ARG A 118 10.51 1.96 8.98
C ARG A 118 9.16 2.32 9.58
N PHE A 119 8.17 2.45 8.71
CA PHE A 119 6.77 2.59 9.11
C PHE A 119 5.84 2.09 8.01
N CYS A 120 4.59 1.79 8.38
CA CYS A 120 3.58 1.33 7.44
C CYS A 120 2.28 2.12 7.64
N ILE A 121 1.71 2.59 6.54
CA ILE A 121 0.38 3.21 6.52
C ILE A 121 -0.55 2.36 5.68
N THR A 122 -1.84 2.39 5.99
CA THR A 122 -2.88 1.76 5.16
C THR A 122 -4.02 2.74 4.96
N GLN A 123 -4.41 2.93 3.71
CA GLN A 123 -5.59 3.73 3.37
C GLN A 123 -6.72 2.80 2.93
N ASP A 124 -7.84 2.84 3.64
CA ASP A 124 -9.09 2.22 3.22
C ASP A 124 -9.89 3.21 2.38
N PHE A 125 -10.47 2.77 1.27
CA PHE A 125 -11.16 3.66 0.35
C PHE A 125 -12.21 2.98 -0.52
N ARG A 126 -13.06 3.83 -1.09
CA ARG A 126 -13.96 3.55 -2.20
C ARG A 126 -13.45 4.24 -3.46
N TRP A 127 -13.83 3.71 -4.62
CA TRP A 127 -13.46 4.30 -5.90
C TRP A 127 -14.32 5.53 -6.22
N ARG A 128 -13.71 6.58 -6.76
CA ARG A 128 -14.43 7.74 -7.32
C ARG A 128 -14.88 7.42 -8.75
N GLY A 129 -16.05 7.95 -9.11
CA GLY A 129 -16.58 7.85 -10.47
C GLY A 129 -17.33 6.55 -10.78
N ILE A 130 -17.52 5.67 -9.79
CA ILE A 130 -18.40 4.51 -9.88
C ILE A 130 -19.16 4.38 -8.56
N ASP A 131 -20.46 4.10 -8.65
CA ASP A 131 -21.28 3.85 -7.47
C ASP A 131 -20.82 2.58 -6.76
N ASP A 132 -20.34 2.75 -5.54
CA ASP A 132 -19.72 1.67 -4.78
C ASP A 132 -20.71 1.12 -3.73
N THR A 133 -21.24 -0.06 -4.04
CA THR A 133 -22.09 -0.87 -3.14
C THR A 133 -21.35 -2.07 -2.54
N THR A 134 -20.02 -2.12 -2.68
CA THR A 134 -19.21 -3.28 -2.26
C THR A 134 -19.21 -3.48 -0.75
N ILE A 135 -19.20 -4.75 -0.34
CA ILE A 135 -19.28 -5.12 1.08
C ILE A 135 -17.89 -5.12 1.74
N ALA A 136 -16.85 -5.46 0.97
CA ALA A 136 -15.47 -5.23 1.39
C ALA A 136 -14.88 -4.06 0.61
N GLY A 137 -14.44 -3.04 1.33
CA GLY A 137 -13.78 -1.87 0.73
C GLY A 137 -12.42 -2.22 0.15
N SER A 138 -11.92 -1.33 -0.70
CA SER A 138 -10.55 -1.40 -1.20
C SER A 138 -9.58 -0.83 -0.17
N TYR A 139 -8.34 -1.33 -0.17
CA TYR A 139 -7.26 -0.71 0.59
C TYR A 139 -5.92 -0.71 -0.14
N LEU A 140 -5.07 0.24 0.24
CA LEU A 140 -3.67 0.29 -0.15
C LEU A 140 -2.79 0.38 1.10
N GLY A 141 -2.07 -0.70 1.40
CA GLY A 141 -0.96 -0.69 2.36
C GLY A 141 0.30 -0.13 1.69
N ILE A 142 1.05 0.69 2.42
CA ILE A 142 2.29 1.31 1.96
C ILE A 142 3.33 1.13 3.06
N ASN A 143 4.37 0.36 2.76
CA ASN A 143 5.49 0.15 3.66
C ASN A 143 6.64 1.05 3.23
N PHE A 144 7.21 1.76 4.19
CA PHE A 144 8.42 2.55 4.04
C PHE A 144 9.51 1.90 4.89
N ASP A 145 10.58 1.49 4.23
CA ASP A 145 11.73 0.86 4.86
C ASP A 145 12.98 1.55 4.30
N ASP A 146 13.75 2.23 5.14
CA ASP A 146 14.88 3.04 4.68
C ASP A 146 15.96 2.25 3.90
N PHE A 147 16.02 0.92 4.06
CA PHE A 147 16.91 0.08 3.26
C PHE A 147 16.27 -0.34 1.92
N ASN A 148 15.04 -0.84 1.94
CA ASN A 148 14.39 -1.40 0.75
C ASN A 148 13.62 -0.34 -0.07
N GLY A 149 13.32 0.82 0.50
CA GLY A 149 12.50 1.88 -0.09
C GLY A 149 11.02 1.77 0.24
N MET A 150 10.17 2.14 -0.71
CA MET A 150 8.71 2.11 -0.56
C MET A 150 8.08 0.93 -1.32
N PHE A 151 7.11 0.25 -0.72
CA PHE A 151 6.40 -0.88 -1.34
C PHE A 151 4.90 -0.83 -1.09
N PHE A 152 4.12 -1.27 -2.08
CA PHE A 152 2.67 -1.29 -2.04
C PHE A 152 2.10 -2.67 -1.77
N GLN A 153 1.04 -2.72 -0.97
CA GLN A 153 0.26 -3.92 -0.66
C GLN A 153 -1.23 -3.63 -0.93
N PRO A 154 -1.65 -3.64 -2.20
CA PRO A 154 -3.02 -3.35 -2.58
C PRO A 154 -3.93 -4.55 -2.33
N ALA A 155 -5.18 -4.27 -1.95
CA ALA A 155 -6.30 -5.17 -2.18
C ALA A 155 -7.46 -4.33 -2.70
N TYR A 156 -7.72 -4.44 -3.99
CA TYR A 156 -8.73 -3.63 -4.65
C TYR A 156 -9.95 -4.47 -4.95
N VAL A 157 -11.12 -3.92 -4.66
CA VAL A 157 -12.42 -4.45 -5.06
C VAL A 157 -13.09 -3.38 -5.90
N PHE A 158 -13.50 -3.75 -7.10
CA PHE A 158 -14.17 -2.87 -8.05
C PHE A 158 -15.66 -3.22 -8.07
N PRO A 159 -16.57 -2.23 -7.99
CA PRO A 159 -18.01 -2.44 -7.84
C PRO A 159 -18.70 -2.86 -9.16
N PHE A 160 -18.06 -3.68 -9.99
CA PHE A 160 -18.59 -4.17 -11.25
C PHE A 160 -18.00 -5.54 -11.59
N ALA A 161 -18.73 -6.33 -12.40
CA ALA A 161 -18.29 -7.64 -12.85
C ALA A 161 -17.15 -7.56 -13.88
N PHE A 162 -16.37 -8.62 -14.03
CA PHE A 162 -15.19 -8.64 -14.92
C PHE A 162 -15.53 -8.47 -16.40
N ASP A 163 -16.76 -8.79 -16.80
CA ASP A 163 -17.29 -8.73 -18.16
C ASP A 163 -18.03 -7.43 -18.49
N ALA A 164 -18.18 -6.52 -17.52
CA ALA A 164 -18.77 -5.20 -17.70
C ALA A 164 -17.87 -4.31 -18.60
N GLN A 165 -18.13 -4.35 -19.91
CA GLN A 165 -17.32 -3.69 -20.94
C GLN A 165 -17.28 -2.17 -20.76
N GLU A 166 -18.39 -1.58 -20.31
CA GLU A 166 -18.56 -0.15 -20.05
C GLU A 166 -17.56 0.41 -19.04
N HIS A 167 -17.07 -0.43 -18.12
CA HIS A 167 -16.09 -0.03 -17.10
C HIS A 167 -14.64 -0.25 -17.51
N ARG A 168 -14.36 -0.89 -18.65
CA ARG A 168 -12.99 -1.16 -19.10
C ARG A 168 -12.17 0.11 -19.39
N PRO A 169 -12.69 1.15 -20.07
CA PRO A 169 -11.92 2.38 -20.28
C PRO A 169 -11.53 3.05 -18.96
N TRP A 170 -12.44 3.04 -17.98
CA TRP A 170 -12.17 3.55 -16.64
C TRP A 170 -11.07 2.75 -15.94
N LEU A 171 -11.16 1.41 -15.95
CA LEU A 171 -10.16 0.53 -15.34
C LEU A 171 -8.78 0.70 -15.99
N GLN A 172 -8.72 0.80 -17.31
CA GLN A 172 -7.47 1.03 -18.05
C GLN A 172 -6.84 2.40 -17.71
N ALA A 173 -7.65 3.46 -17.61
CA ALA A 173 -7.18 4.77 -17.17
C ALA A 173 -6.64 4.72 -15.73
N LEU A 174 -7.35 4.03 -14.83
CA LEU A 174 -6.92 3.82 -13.46
C LEU A 174 -5.60 3.05 -13.36
N MET A 175 -5.44 2.01 -14.18
CA MET A 175 -4.21 1.22 -14.26
C MET A 175 -3.02 2.04 -14.73
N LYS A 176 -3.23 3.00 -15.64
CA LYS A 176 -2.19 3.92 -16.11
C LYS A 176 -1.75 4.91 -15.03
N ASP A 177 -2.69 5.36 -14.20
CA ASP A 177 -2.44 6.31 -13.12
C ASP A 177 -1.87 5.66 -11.84
N SER A 178 -1.94 4.33 -11.73
CA SER A 178 -1.53 3.58 -10.54
C SER A 178 -0.06 3.79 -10.18
N PRO A 179 0.29 3.98 -8.89
CA PRO A 179 1.67 4.22 -8.44
C PRO A 179 2.58 3.00 -8.58
N PHE A 180 2.02 1.84 -8.92
CA PHE A 180 2.72 0.61 -9.27
C PHE A 180 2.01 -0.10 -10.42
N LYS A 181 2.73 -1.02 -11.07
CA LYS A 181 2.19 -1.77 -12.21
C LYS A 181 1.16 -2.82 -11.76
N LEU A 182 -0.12 -2.56 -12.05
CA LEU A 182 -1.18 -3.55 -11.96
C LEU A 182 -0.94 -4.63 -13.02
N ARG A 183 -0.86 -5.90 -12.58
CA ARG A 183 -0.60 -7.05 -13.44
C ARG A 183 -1.90 -7.81 -13.63
N GLU A 184 -2.26 -8.02 -14.88
CA GLU A 184 -3.50 -8.71 -15.27
C GLU A 184 -3.72 -10.05 -14.55
N PRO A 185 -2.71 -10.93 -14.34
CA PRO A 185 -2.91 -12.21 -13.66
C PRO A 185 -3.34 -12.12 -12.18
N TYR A 186 -3.30 -10.93 -11.58
CA TYR A 186 -3.71 -10.72 -10.19
C TYR A 186 -5.15 -10.24 -10.07
N PHE A 187 -5.81 -9.97 -11.20
CA PHE A 187 -7.24 -9.76 -11.24
C PHE A 187 -8.00 -11.08 -11.12
N LYS A 188 -9.11 -11.05 -10.39
CA LYS A 188 -9.94 -12.21 -10.08
C LYS A 188 -11.40 -11.79 -10.07
N ARG A 189 -12.27 -12.72 -10.48
CA ARG A 189 -13.71 -12.64 -10.22
C ARG A 189 -13.93 -12.77 -8.73
N ALA A 190 -14.70 -11.88 -8.13
CA ALA A 190 -15.01 -11.87 -6.71
C ALA A 190 -16.51 -12.10 -6.53
N LEU A 191 -16.88 -13.33 -6.21
CA LEU A 191 -18.26 -13.73 -5.96
C LEU A 191 -18.57 -13.57 -4.47
N GLN A 192 -19.59 -12.79 -4.15
CA GLN A 192 -20.00 -12.61 -2.77
C GLN A 192 -20.43 -13.94 -2.14
N THR A 193 -19.92 -14.23 -0.93
CA THR A 193 -20.35 -15.43 -0.19
C THR A 193 -21.59 -15.15 0.65
N LYS A 194 -22.32 -16.21 1.02
CA LYS A 194 -23.49 -16.13 1.91
C LYS A 194 -23.17 -15.57 3.31
N ALA A 195 -21.89 -15.57 3.71
CA ALA A 195 -21.44 -15.04 4.99
C ALA A 195 -21.34 -13.51 5.02
N GLY A 196 -21.75 -12.81 3.96
CA GLY A 196 -21.87 -11.35 3.89
C GLY A 196 -20.53 -10.64 3.69
N ASN A 197 -19.51 -10.95 4.48
CA ASN A 197 -18.28 -10.15 4.57
C ASN A 197 -17.08 -10.72 3.80
N SER A 198 -17.29 -11.61 2.83
CA SER A 198 -16.18 -12.22 2.10
C SER A 198 -16.52 -12.54 0.64
N TYR A 199 -15.47 -12.60 -0.17
CA TYR A 199 -15.53 -13.00 -1.57
C TYR A 199 -14.86 -14.35 -1.78
N ARG A 200 -15.49 -15.20 -2.59
CA ARG A 200 -14.82 -16.32 -3.26
C ARG A 200 -14.14 -15.75 -4.51
N ALA A 201 -12.81 -15.83 -4.56
CA ALA A 201 -12.03 -15.34 -5.69
C ALA A 201 -11.80 -16.44 -6.74
N LEU A 202 -12.19 -16.22 -7.98
CA LEU A 202 -11.93 -17.11 -9.12
C LEU A 202 -10.96 -16.46 -10.10
N LYS A 203 -10.11 -17.27 -10.74
CA LYS A 203 -9.18 -16.79 -11.76
C LYS A 203 -9.94 -16.29 -12.98
N LEU A 204 -9.38 -15.27 -13.62
CA LEU A 204 -9.79 -14.80 -14.94
C LEU A 204 -8.96 -15.46 -16.02
N ASP A 205 -9.53 -15.51 -17.23
CA ASP A 205 -8.81 -15.98 -18.40
C ASP A 205 -7.63 -15.05 -18.73
N LYS A 206 -6.63 -15.61 -19.41
CA LYS A 206 -5.51 -14.82 -19.89
C LYS A 206 -6.02 -13.81 -20.93
N ASN A 207 -5.50 -12.59 -20.88
CA ASN A 207 -5.86 -11.50 -21.80
C ASN A 207 -7.33 -11.04 -21.67
N TRP A 208 -8.04 -11.36 -20.58
CA TRP A 208 -9.43 -10.95 -20.37
C TRP A 208 -9.63 -9.44 -20.49
N LEU A 209 -8.61 -8.63 -20.15
CA LEU A 209 -8.68 -7.17 -20.22
C LEU A 209 -8.62 -6.65 -21.67
N THR A 210 -7.97 -7.39 -22.56
CA THR A 210 -7.80 -7.02 -23.98
C THR A 210 -8.76 -7.77 -24.91
N ASN A 211 -9.27 -8.93 -24.48
CA ASN A 211 -10.30 -9.68 -25.19
C ASN A 211 -11.64 -8.99 -24.90
N ALA A 212 -12.00 -7.99 -25.70
CA ALA A 212 -13.42 -7.70 -25.89
C ALA A 212 -14.03 -8.91 -26.63
N PRO A 213 -15.23 -9.38 -26.29
CA PRO A 213 -15.99 -10.12 -27.28
C PRO A 213 -16.12 -9.18 -28.48
N ASP A 214 -15.68 -9.63 -29.65
CA ASP A 214 -15.91 -8.90 -30.89
C ASP A 214 -17.41 -8.56 -30.96
N ALA A 215 -17.71 -7.27 -31.06
CA ALA A 215 -19.07 -6.75 -31.17
C ALA A 215 -19.73 -7.19 -32.48
#